data_AF-A0A8T5LBJ0-F1
#
_entry.id   AF-A0A8T5LBJ0-F1
#
_cell.length_a   1.000
_cell.length_b   1.000
_cell.length_c   1.000
_cell.angle_alpha   90.00
_cell.angle_beta   90.00
_cell.angle_gamma   90.00
#
_symmetry.space_group_name_H-M   'P 1'
#
loop_
_entity.id
_entity.type
_entity.pdbx_description
1 polymer ?
#
loop_
_entity_poly.entity_id
_entity_poly.type
_entity_poly.pdbx_seq_one_letter_code
_entity_poly.pdbx_strand_id
1 'polypeptide(L)' 'EPIFDFDTKEFVEILQLINPEWVNIGADSNTKKDYIFPEPSKEKLDDFIATLKCFTKIKIKDNLKRINN' A
#
# COMPACT_ATOMS: atom_id res chain seq x y z
N GLU A 1 -7.40 1.57 1.84
CA GLU A 1 -7.66 1.93 0.43
C GLU A 1 -6.84 1.05 -0.50
N PRO A 2 -7.24 0.90 -1.78
CA PRO A 2 -6.42 0.22 -2.77
C PRO A 2 -5.10 0.96 -2.97
N ILE A 3 -3.99 0.23 -2.95
CA ILE A 3 -2.67 0.75 -3.28
C ILE A 3 -2.41 0.55 -4.78
N PHE A 4 -2.03 1.63 -5.45
CA PHE A 4 -1.57 1.64 -6.84
C PHE A 4 -0.07 1.84 -6.86
N ASP A 5 0.59 1.48 -7.96
CA ASP A 5 2.02 1.71 -8.14
C ASP A 5 2.39 3.19 -7.88
N PHE A 6 3.47 3.39 -7.13
CA PHE A 6 3.78 4.65 -6.45
C PHE A 6 5.29 4.83 -6.27
N ASP A 7 5.81 6.04 -6.06
CA ASP A 7 7.20 6.17 -5.60
C ASP A 7 7.27 5.92 -4.09
N THR A 8 8.03 4.90 -3.66
CA THR A 8 8.12 4.50 -2.25
C THR A 8 8.66 5.62 -1.38
N LYS A 9 9.66 6.36 -1.87
CA LYS A 9 10.33 7.40 -1.09
C LYS A 9 9.41 8.59 -0.90
N GLU A 10 8.83 9.11 -1.99
CA GLU A 10 7.91 10.26 -1.95
C GLU A 10 6.70 9.96 -1.05
N PHE A 11 6.12 8.76 -1.18
CA PHE A 11 4.94 8.43 -0.39
C PHE A 11 5.25 8.29 1.10
N VAL A 12 6.41 7.74 1.45
CA VAL A 12 6.87 7.69 2.85
C VAL A 12 7.10 9.10 3.41
N GLU A 13 7.74 9.99 2.65
CA GLU A 13 7.99 11.38 3.07
C GLU A 13 6.67 12.12 3.36
N ILE A 14 5.67 11.95 2.49
CA ILE A 14 4.32 12.51 2.68
C ILE A 14 3.68 11.94 3.96
N LEU A 15 3.76 10.63 4.19
CA LEU A 15 3.16 9.99 5.36
C LEU A 15 3.88 10.39 6.66
N GLN A 16 5.19 10.61 6.62
CA GLN A 16 5.95 11.14 7.77
C GLN A 16 5.54 12.57 8.10
N LEU A 17 5.30 13.41 7.09
CA LEU A 17 4.84 14.79 7.28
C LEU A 17 3.44 14.83 7.91
N ILE A 18 2.54 13.94 7.46
CA ILE A 18 1.17 13.84 7.99
C ILE A 18 1.16 13.25 9.41
N ASN A 19 2.09 12.33 9.71
CA ASN A 19 2.19 11.57 10.95
C ASN A 19 0.86 10.91 11.39
N PRO A 20 0.29 10.01 10.55
CA PRO A 20 -0.99 9.39 10.84
C PRO A 20 -0.89 8.38 12.00
N GLU A 21 -1.96 8.24 12.78
CA GLU A 21 -2.03 7.22 13.85
C GLU A 21 -1.98 5.79 13.28
N TRP A 22 -2.62 5.57 12.12
CA TRP A 22 -2.55 4.33 11.37
C TRP A 22 -2.82 4.52 9.87
N VAL A 23 -2.39 3.54 9.07
CA VAL A 23 -2.63 3.48 7.62
C VAL A 23 -3.31 2.14 7.27
N ASN A 24 -4.37 2.21 6.45
CA ASN A 24 -5.09 1.05 5.92
C ASN A 24 -4.64 0.73 4.49
N ILE A 25 -3.99 -0.42 4.29
CA ILE A 25 -3.48 -0.86 2.99
C ILE A 25 -4.31 -2.03 2.47
N GLY A 26 -4.81 -1.92 1.25
CA GLY A 26 -5.54 -2.98 0.55
C GLY A 26 -5.21 -2.98 -0.94
N ALA A 27 -5.73 -3.97 -1.66
CA ALA A 27 -5.63 -4.00 -3.13
C ALA A 27 -6.91 -3.43 -3.77
N ASP A 28 -6.89 -3.19 -5.08
CA ASP A 28 -8.10 -2.86 -5.83
C ASP A 28 -9.16 -3.97 -5.65
N SER A 29 -10.41 -3.56 -5.45
CA SER A 29 -11.57 -4.45 -5.29
C SER A 29 -12.42 -4.50 -6.56
N ASN A 30 -12.08 -3.69 -7.57
CA ASN A 30 -12.80 -3.69 -8.83
C ASN A 30 -12.57 -5.00 -9.58
N THR A 31 -13.65 -5.74 -9.81
CA THR A 31 -13.64 -7.02 -10.53
C THR A 31 -13.98 -6.86 -12.01
N LYS A 32 -14.28 -5.63 -12.46
CA LYS A 32 -14.55 -5.35 -13.88
C LYS A 32 -13.22 -5.33 -14.64
N LYS A 33 -13.12 -6.21 -15.64
CA LYS A 33 -11.93 -6.40 -16.50
C LYS A 33 -11.58 -5.18 -17.38
N ASP A 34 -12.44 -4.17 -17.38
CA ASP A 34 -12.36 -3.05 -18.32
C ASP A 34 -11.31 -2.02 -17.90
N TYR A 35 -10.77 -2.12 -16.67
CA TYR A 35 -9.73 -1.23 -16.17
C TYR A 35 -8.79 -1.95 -15.21
N ILE A 36 -7.53 -2.08 -15.61
CA ILE A 36 -6.46 -2.64 -14.77
C ILE A 36 -5.66 -1.45 -14.24
N PHE A 37 -5.74 -1.18 -12.94
CA PHE A 37 -4.84 -0.22 -12.31
C PHE A 37 -3.44 -0.82 -12.19
N PRO A 38 -2.38 0.00 -12.34
CA PRO A 38 -1.02 -0.46 -12.06
C PRO A 38 -0.91 -0.79 -10.58
N GLU A 39 -0.61 -2.04 -10.26
CA GLU A 39 -0.34 -2.50 -8.89
C GLU A 39 1.17 -2.54 -8.64
N PRO A 40 1.62 -2.23 -7.42
CA PRO A 40 3.03 -2.38 -7.07
C PRO A 40 3.44 -3.85 -7.10
N SER A 41 4.73 -4.10 -7.30
CA SER A 41 5.29 -5.45 -7.09
C SER A 41 5.23 -5.83 -5.61
N LYS A 42 5.25 -7.14 -5.33
CA LYS A 42 5.29 -7.69 -3.97
C LYS A 42 6.46 -7.13 -3.15
N GLU A 43 7.66 -7.12 -3.73
CA GLU A 43 8.88 -6.58 -3.09
C GLU A 43 8.72 -5.11 -2.72
N LYS A 44 8.21 -4.30 -3.66
CA LYS A 44 7.97 -2.86 -3.43
C LYS A 44 6.94 -2.63 -2.32
N LEU A 45 5.91 -3.45 -2.27
CA LEU A 45 4.89 -3.41 -1.23
C LEU A 45 5.45 -3.81 0.13
N ASP A 46 6.27 -4.85 0.19
CA ASP A 46 6.90 -5.34 1.42
C ASP A 46 7.87 -4.29 2.00
N ASP A 47 8.72 -3.69 1.16
CA ASP A 47 9.64 -2.61 1.56
C ASP A 47 8.89 -1.38 2.08
N PHE A 48 7.79 -1.01 1.42
CA PHE A 48 6.93 0.08 1.87
C PHE A 48 6.31 -0.22 3.23
N ILE A 49 5.72 -1.41 3.41
CA ILE A 49 5.11 -1.82 4.68
C ILE A 49 6.16 -1.86 5.81
N ALA A 50 7.36 -2.37 5.53
CA ALA A 50 8.46 -2.41 6.48
C ALA A 50 8.84 -0.99 6.93
N THR A 51 8.95 -0.05 5.99
CA THR A 51 9.28 1.35 6.25
C THR A 51 8.19 2.04 7.10
N LEU A 52 6.91 1.85 6.77
CA LEU A 52 5.81 2.48 7.51
C LEU A 52 5.68 1.97 8.95
N LYS A 53 5.96 0.67 9.19
CA LYS A 53 5.94 0.08 10.54
C LYS A 53 6.91 0.74 11.52
N CYS A 54 7.92 1.46 11.02
CA CYS A 54 8.86 2.18 11.88
C CYS A 54 8.24 3.41 12.57
N PHE A 55 7.15 3.98 12.03
CA PHE A 55 6.59 5.24 12.55
C PHE A 55 5.07 5.29 12.63
N THR A 56 4.32 4.37 12.01
CA THR A 56 2.87 4.33 12.08
C THR A 56 2.33 2.90 12.14
N LYS A 57 1.10 2.73 12.66
CA LYS A 57 0.45 1.42 12.72
C LYS A 57 -0.11 1.04 11.35
N ILE A 58 0.17 -0.16 10.88
CA ILE A 58 -0.37 -0.66 9.61
C ILE A 58 -1.52 -1.63 9.84
N LYS A 59 -2.62 -1.43 9.13
CA LYS A 59 -3.76 -2.36 9.04
C LYS A 59 -3.86 -2.89 7.61
N ILE A 60 -3.59 -4.18 7.45
CA ILE A 60 -3.63 -4.86 6.15
C ILE A 60 -5.05 -5.41 5.93
N LYS A 61 -5.67 -5.07 4.79
CA LYS A 61 -6.95 -5.62 4.36
C LYS A 61 -6.74 -7.00 3.71
N ASP A 62 -7.69 -7.92 3.90
CA ASP A 62 -7.60 -9.28 3.36
C ASP A 62 -7.42 -9.35 1.84
N ASN A 63 -7.96 -8.36 1.11
CA ASN A 63 -7.84 -8.30 -0.33
C ASN A 63 -6.40 -8.03 -0.82
N LEU A 64 -5.48 -7.61 0.06
CA LEU A 64 -4.06 -7.44 -0.26
C LEU A 64 -3.33 -8.77 -0.49
N LYS A 65 -3.89 -9.89 -0.01
CA LYS A 65 -3.33 -11.24 -0.20
C LYS A 65 -3.12 -11.60 -1.67
N ARG A 66 -3.82 -10.96 -2.61
CA ARG A 66 -3.63 -11.21 -4.05
C ARG A 66 -2.33 -10.62 -4.63
N ILE A 67 -1.73 -9.64 -3.94
CA ILE A 67 -0.42 -9.05 -4.29
C ILE A 67 0.69 -9.70 -3.45
N ASN A 68 0.38 -10.05 -2.19
CA ASN A 68 1.37 -10.56 -1.24
C ASN A 68 1.57 -12.09 -1.25
N ASN A 69 0.70 -12.87 -1.91
CA ASN A 69 0.90 -14.32 -2.07
C ASN A 69 1.89 -14.62 -3.19
#